data_AF-A0A2T0W0P6-F1
#
_entry.id   AF-A0A2T0W0P6-F1
#
_cell.length_a   1.000
_cell.length_b   1.000
_cell.length_c   1.000
_cell.angle_alpha   90.00
_cell.angle_beta   90.00
_cell.angle_gamma   90.00
#
_symmetry.space_group_name_H-M   'P 1'
#
loop_
_entity.id
_entity.type
_entity.pdbx_description
1 polymer ?
#
loop_
_entity_poly.entity_id
_entity_poly.type
_entity_poly.pdbx_seq_one_letter_code
_entity_poly.pdbx_strand_id
1 'polypeptide(L)'
;MKMKIGTELPDGYVIGHEDLVEAATTLVAHTLLPLFAENMSEDIAKANVEGIVTELAYLFDEGSIEVGGKTYQPRLAFVDEDGTVIRGVARLNNMHEMVENVFEIAPEAMITFEDDHLEEE
;
A
#
# COMPACT_ATOMS: atom_id res chain seq x y z
N MET A 1 -9.36 -10.83 9.26
CA MET A 1 -8.51 -10.84 8.05
C MET A 1 -7.19 -10.15 8.36
N LYS A 2 -6.19 -10.93 8.77
CA LYS A 2 -4.80 -10.49 8.81
C LYS A 2 -4.19 -10.74 7.43
N MET A 3 -4.23 -9.74 6.55
CA MET A 3 -3.56 -9.84 5.26
C MET A 3 -2.05 -9.81 5.43
N LYS A 4 -1.38 -10.82 4.88
CA LYS A 4 0.08 -10.92 4.82
C LYS A 4 0.47 -10.95 3.35
N ILE A 5 1.49 -10.19 2.99
CA ILE A 5 2.16 -10.26 1.69
C ILE A 5 3.58 -10.70 1.97
N GLY A 6 4.11 -11.67 1.22
CA GLY A 6 5.49 -12.11 1.41
C GLY A 6 6.00 -12.96 0.26
N THR A 7 7.28 -12.78 -0.06
CA THR A 7 8.04 -13.57 -1.04
C THR A 7 9.42 -13.85 -0.49
N GLU A 8 10.08 -14.90 -0.97
CA GLU A 8 11.51 -15.08 -0.72
C GLU A 8 12.29 -14.04 -1.53
N LEU A 9 13.17 -13.30 -0.85
CA LEU A 9 14.05 -12.35 -1.52
C LEU A 9 15.26 -13.07 -2.11
N PRO A 10 15.78 -12.62 -3.26
CA PRO A 10 17.07 -13.08 -3.76
C PRO A 10 18.21 -12.83 -2.76
N ASP A 11 19.23 -13.68 -2.79
CA ASP A 11 20.40 -13.55 -1.92
C ASP A 11 21.04 -12.16 -2.02
N GLY A 12 21.17 -11.49 -0.86
CA GLY A 12 21.80 -10.18 -0.74
C GLY A 12 20.94 -9.00 -1.21
N TYR A 13 19.69 -9.23 -1.61
CA TYR A 13 18.74 -8.15 -1.90
C TYR A 13 18.33 -7.43 -0.61
N VAL A 14 18.29 -6.11 -0.67
CA VAL A 14 17.90 -5.26 0.47
C VAL A 14 16.63 -4.53 0.07
N ILE A 15 15.55 -4.76 0.82
CA ILE A 15 14.26 -4.08 0.61
C ILE A 15 14.45 -2.57 0.69
N GLY A 16 13.98 -1.89 -0.35
CA GLY A 16 13.83 -0.45 -0.41
C GLY A 16 12.46 0.03 0.03
N HIS A 17 12.34 1.34 0.18
CA HIS A 17 11.05 1.97 0.49
C HIS A 17 10.07 1.81 -0.69
N GLU A 18 10.54 1.94 -1.94
CA GLU A 18 9.75 1.79 -3.17
C GLU A 18 9.06 0.40 -3.25
N ASP A 19 9.80 -0.68 -2.97
CA ASP A 19 9.26 -2.05 -3.01
C ASP A 19 8.08 -2.24 -2.04
N LEU A 20 8.11 -1.54 -0.91
CA LEU A 20 7.06 -1.60 0.11
C LEU A 20 5.89 -0.67 -0.18
N VAL A 21 6.10 0.43 -0.92
CA VAL A 21 5.02 1.34 -1.33
C VAL A 21 4.02 0.62 -2.22
N GLU A 22 4.49 -0.12 -3.22
CA GLU A 22 3.64 -0.91 -4.12
C GLU A 22 2.84 -1.97 -3.34
N ALA A 23 3.50 -2.73 -2.46
CA ALA A 23 2.80 -3.69 -1.61
C ALA A 23 1.75 -3.03 -0.69
N ALA A 24 2.04 -1.82 -0.18
CA ALA A 24 1.13 -1.10 0.69
C ALA A 24 -0.11 -0.58 -0.04
N THR A 25 0.02 -0.08 -1.28
CA THR A 25 -1.13 0.40 -2.07
C THR A 25 -2.07 -0.75 -2.40
N THR A 26 -1.52 -1.92 -2.74
CA THR A 26 -2.29 -3.17 -2.89
C THR A 26 -2.99 -3.59 -1.59
N LEU A 27 -2.30 -3.56 -0.43
CA LEU A 27 -2.93 -3.87 0.85
C LEU A 27 -4.12 -2.96 1.16
N VAL A 28 -3.98 -1.66 0.92
CA VAL A 28 -5.07 -0.69 1.11
C VAL A 28 -6.21 -1.02 0.16
N ALA A 29 -5.93 -1.30 -1.12
CA ALA A 29 -6.95 -1.64 -2.11
C ALA A 29 -7.75 -2.89 -1.69
N HIS A 30 -7.07 -3.98 -1.32
CA HIS A 30 -7.72 -5.21 -0.87
C HIS A 30 -8.47 -5.05 0.46
N THR A 31 -8.02 -4.13 1.33
CA THR A 31 -8.74 -3.78 2.57
C THR A 31 -10.02 -3.02 2.30
N LEU A 32 -10.03 -2.13 1.31
CA LEU A 32 -11.18 -1.30 0.97
C LEU A 32 -12.21 -2.06 0.12
N LEU A 33 -11.77 -2.98 -0.75
CA LEU A 33 -12.63 -3.65 -1.72
C LEU A 33 -13.91 -4.29 -1.11
N PRO A 34 -13.86 -5.03 0.01
CA PRO A 34 -15.06 -5.61 0.62
C PRO A 34 -16.11 -4.55 1.00
N LEU A 35 -15.69 -3.35 1.41
CA LEU A 35 -16.62 -2.27 1.81
C LEU A 35 -17.50 -1.78 0.66
N PHE A 36 -17.02 -1.95 -0.58
CA PHE A 36 -17.73 -1.54 -1.78
C PHE A 36 -18.43 -2.73 -2.45
N ALA A 37 -17.77 -3.89 -2.52
CA ALA A 37 -18.23 -5.08 -3.23
C ALA A 37 -19.58 -5.63 -2.71
N GLU A 38 -19.97 -5.35 -1.46
CA GLU A 38 -21.28 -5.73 -0.93
C GLU A 38 -22.45 -5.00 -1.59
N ASN A 39 -22.22 -3.80 -2.15
CA ASN A 39 -23.28 -2.88 -2.58
C ASN A 39 -23.23 -2.54 -4.09
N MET A 40 -22.24 -3.02 -4.82
CA MET A 40 -22.06 -2.76 -6.26
C MET A 40 -21.36 -3.92 -6.96
N SER A 41 -21.35 -3.93 -8.29
CA SER A 41 -20.59 -4.92 -9.05
C SER A 41 -19.09 -4.78 -8.81
N GLU A 42 -18.36 -5.89 -8.88
CA GLU A 42 -16.93 -5.94 -8.60
C GLU A 42 -16.13 -4.91 -9.41
N ASP A 43 -16.42 -4.74 -10.69
CA ASP A 43 -15.74 -3.75 -11.55
C ASP A 43 -15.93 -2.30 -11.06
N ILE A 44 -17.13 -1.98 -10.55
CA ILE A 44 -17.43 -0.65 -10.00
C ILE A 44 -16.76 -0.48 -8.63
N ALA A 45 -16.74 -1.55 -7.83
CA ALA A 45 -16.07 -1.56 -6.54
C ALA A 45 -14.56 -1.32 -6.70
N LYS A 46 -13.91 -2.02 -7.65
CA LYS A 46 -12.49 -1.83 -7.98
C LYS A 46 -12.19 -0.42 -8.45
N ALA A 47 -12.97 0.12 -9.39
CA ALA A 47 -12.78 1.49 -9.88
C ALA A 47 -12.89 2.54 -8.75
N ASN A 48 -13.84 2.36 -7.81
CA ASN A 48 -13.97 3.25 -6.66
C ASN A 48 -12.78 3.16 -5.71
N VAL A 49 -12.31 1.95 -5.44
CA VAL A 49 -11.14 1.72 -4.59
C VAL A 49 -9.88 2.30 -5.20
N GLU A 50 -9.65 2.09 -6.50
CA GLU A 50 -8.56 2.70 -7.25
C GLU A 50 -8.57 4.23 -7.11
N GLY A 51 -9.75 4.85 -7.26
CA GLY A 51 -9.91 6.28 -7.03
C GLY A 51 -9.50 6.71 -5.63
N ILE A 52 -9.92 5.98 -4.58
CA ILE A 52 -9.55 6.30 -3.19
C ILE A 52 -8.05 6.15 -2.94
N VAL A 53 -7.45 5.06 -3.42
CA VAL A 53 -6.01 4.82 -3.26
C VAL A 53 -5.19 5.88 -3.99
N THR A 54 -5.66 6.33 -5.16
CA THR A 54 -5.06 7.43 -5.92
C THR A 54 -5.09 8.74 -5.14
N GLU A 55 -6.24 9.12 -4.57
CA GLU A 55 -6.35 10.34 -3.75
C GLU A 55 -5.48 10.27 -2.49
N LEU A 56 -5.36 9.10 -1.86
CA LEU A 56 -4.44 8.89 -0.74
C LEU A 56 -2.98 9.07 -1.16
N ALA A 57 -2.60 8.60 -2.34
CA ALA A 57 -1.26 8.79 -2.86
C ALA A 57 -0.95 10.27 -3.12
N TYR A 58 -1.88 11.02 -3.74
CA TYR A 58 -1.74 12.47 -3.90
C TYR A 58 -1.62 13.20 -2.55
N LEU A 59 -2.36 12.78 -1.52
CA LEU A 59 -2.20 13.32 -0.17
C LEU A 59 -0.76 13.12 0.34
N PHE A 60 -0.16 11.95 0.13
CA PHE A 60 1.22 11.70 0.58
C PHE A 60 2.27 12.41 -0.26
N ASP A 61 1.99 12.74 -1.51
CA ASP A 61 2.94 13.44 -2.38
C ASP A 61 2.89 14.95 -2.17
N GLU A 62 1.69 15.53 -2.27
CA GLU A 62 1.46 16.97 -2.32
C GLU A 62 0.90 17.55 -1.03
N GLY A 63 0.45 16.70 -0.10
CA GLY A 63 -0.08 17.13 1.17
C GLY A 63 0.88 18.05 1.91
N SER A 64 0.35 19.11 2.50
CA SER A 64 1.15 20.02 3.30
C SER A 64 0.38 20.47 4.54
N ILE A 65 1.11 20.56 5.63
CA ILE A 65 0.61 20.98 6.94
C ILE A 65 1.47 22.15 7.37
N GLU A 66 0.85 23.32 7.56
CA GLU A 66 1.54 24.52 8.02
C GLU A 66 1.31 24.74 9.52
N VAL A 67 2.38 24.70 10.32
CA VAL A 67 2.32 24.91 11.77
C VAL A 67 3.49 25.78 12.21
N GLY A 68 3.18 26.92 12.84
CA GLY A 68 4.19 27.82 13.41
C GLY A 68 5.15 28.40 12.36
N GLY A 69 4.67 28.65 11.13
CA GLY A 69 5.47 29.18 10.02
C GLY A 69 6.40 28.15 9.36
N LYS A 70 6.19 26.86 9.62
CA LYS A 70 6.90 25.75 8.98
C LYS A 70 5.92 24.86 8.22
N THR A 71 6.37 24.33 7.10
CA THR A 71 5.62 23.37 6.27
C THR A 71 6.13 21.95 6.54
N TYR A 72 5.21 21.04 6.77
CA TYR A 72 5.46 19.60 6.95
C TYR A 72 4.68 18.84 5.88
N GLN A 73 5.29 17.82 5.31
CA GLN A 73 4.64 16.97 4.30
C GLN A 73 4.39 15.59 4.93
N PRO A 74 3.18 15.02 4.79
CA PRO A 74 2.91 13.67 5.23
C PRO A 74 3.72 12.69 4.37
N ARG A 75 4.19 11.60 4.96
CA ARG A 75 4.92 10.53 4.28
C ARG A 75 4.54 9.19 4.91
N LEU A 76 4.44 8.15 4.10
CA LEU A 76 4.25 6.78 4.56
C LEU A 76 5.61 6.20 4.97
N ALA A 77 5.76 5.78 6.23
CA ALA A 77 6.98 5.16 6.74
C ALA A 77 6.76 3.68 6.96
N PHE A 78 7.66 2.85 6.43
CA PHE A 78 7.70 1.42 6.74
C PHE A 78 8.68 1.14 7.86
N VAL A 79 8.30 0.25 8.75
CA VAL A 79 9.04 -0.10 9.95
C VAL A 79 9.25 -1.61 9.96
N ASP A 80 10.50 -2.03 10.16
CA ASP A 80 10.85 -3.46 10.26
C ASP A 80 10.50 -4.05 11.64
N GLU A 81 10.77 -5.34 11.82
CA GLU A 81 10.51 -6.10 13.04
C GLU A 81 11.20 -5.52 14.29
N ASP A 82 12.30 -4.80 14.10
CA ASP A 82 13.10 -4.18 15.18
C ASP A 82 12.63 -2.75 15.50
N GLY A 83 11.63 -2.24 14.78
CA GLY A 83 11.14 -0.87 14.95
C GLY A 83 11.95 0.17 14.16
N THR A 84 12.82 -0.26 13.24
CA THR A 84 13.65 0.64 12.43
C THR A 84 12.89 1.10 11.19
N VAL A 85 12.91 2.41 10.93
CA VAL A 85 12.32 2.98 9.71
C VAL A 85 13.20 2.63 8.50
N ILE A 86 12.60 2.02 7.47
CA ILE A 86 13.28 1.70 6.21
C ILE A 86 13.76 2.99 5.53
N ARG A 87 14.98 2.94 4.98
CA ARG A 87 15.60 4.08 4.30
C ARG A 87 14.82 4.43 3.03
N GLY A 88 14.65 5.72 2.77
CA GLY A 88 14.02 6.21 1.53
C GLY A 88 12.74 7.01 1.74
N VAL A 89 12.14 6.96 2.94
CA VAL A 89 10.88 7.66 3.28
C VAL A 89 10.84 9.15 2.91
N ALA A 90 11.99 9.85 2.96
CA ALA A 90 12.08 11.27 2.66
C ALA A 90 12.34 11.59 1.18
N ARG A 91 12.55 10.58 0.32
CA ARG A 91 12.97 10.74 -1.08
C ARG A 91 11.94 10.26 -2.10
N LEU A 92 10.92 9.53 -1.66
CA LEU A 92 9.84 9.13 -2.54
C LEU A 92 9.03 10.39 -2.88
N ASN A 93 9.04 10.78 -4.14
CA ASN A 93 8.44 12.03 -4.57
C ASN A 93 7.00 11.84 -5.07
N ASN A 94 6.67 10.66 -5.62
CA ASN A 94 5.43 10.42 -6.36
C ASN A 94 4.86 9.01 -6.07
N MET A 95 4.27 8.78 -4.90
CA MET A 95 3.50 7.57 -4.59
C MET A 95 2.36 7.34 -5.59
N HIS A 96 1.78 8.40 -6.17
CA HIS A 96 0.74 8.29 -7.19
C HIS A 96 1.21 7.66 -8.50
N GLU A 97 2.52 7.62 -8.78
CA GLU A 97 3.05 6.87 -9.94
C GLU A 97 3.04 5.35 -9.69
N MET A 98 2.87 4.94 -8.42
CA MET A 98 2.92 3.53 -7.98
C MET A 98 1.54 2.95 -7.66
N VAL A 99 0.46 3.70 -7.95
CA VAL A 99 -0.93 3.23 -7.78
C VAL A 99 -1.58 2.87 -9.11
N GLU A 100 -0.86 2.94 -10.23
CA GLU A 100 -1.36 2.41 -11.50
C GLU A 100 -1.49 0.88 -11.37
N ASN A 101 -2.71 0.36 -11.52
CA ASN A 101 -3.05 -1.06 -11.41
C ASN A 101 -2.86 -1.68 -10.00
N VAL A 102 -3.38 -1.04 -8.93
CA VAL A 102 -3.28 -1.53 -7.53
C VAL A 102 -3.73 -2.98 -7.28
N PHE A 103 -4.55 -3.54 -8.17
CA PHE A 103 -5.03 -4.93 -8.12
C PHE A 103 -4.19 -5.89 -8.98
N GLU A 104 -3.31 -5.38 -9.85
CA GLU A 104 -2.36 -6.17 -10.63
C GLU A 104 -1.03 -6.22 -9.89
N ILE A 105 -0.88 -7.29 -9.11
CA ILE A 105 0.36 -7.59 -8.43
C ILE A 105 1.35 -8.16 -9.44
N ALA A 106 2.56 -7.61 -9.51
CA ALA A 106 3.63 -8.20 -10.33
C ALA A 106 3.82 -9.69 -9.95
N PRO A 107 3.83 -10.64 -10.90
CA PRO A 107 3.93 -12.07 -10.59
C PRO A 107 5.13 -12.44 -9.70
N GLU A 108 6.24 -11.71 -9.85
CA GLU A 108 7.44 -11.78 -9.02
C GLU A 108 7.24 -11.40 -7.54
N ALA A 109 6.17 -10.69 -7.17
CA ALA A 109 5.87 -10.32 -5.79
C ALA A 109 5.32 -11.49 -4.94
N MET A 110 5.03 -12.65 -5.56
CA MET A 110 4.59 -13.92 -4.92
C MET A 110 3.57 -13.72 -3.79
N ILE A 111 2.56 -12.90 -4.03
CA ILE A 111 1.61 -12.49 -2.99
C ILE A 111 0.63 -13.62 -2.67
N THR A 112 0.59 -14.05 -1.41
CA THR A 112 -0.37 -15.02 -0.88
C THR A 112 -1.30 -14.36 0.14
N PHE A 113 -2.59 -14.29 -0.13
CA PHE A 113 -3.57 -13.84 0.86
C PHE A 113 -3.93 -15.01 1.79
N GLU A 114 -3.65 -14.88 3.09
CA GLU A 114 -4.17 -15.81 4.10
C GLU A 114 -5.59 -15.39 4.49
N ASP A 115 -6.59 -16.22 4.18
CA ASP A 115 -7.96 -16.07 4.66
C ASP A 115 -8.07 -16.65 6.08
N ASP A 116 -8.42 -15.81 7.06
CA ASP A 116 -8.71 -16.24 8.45
C ASP A 116 -9.99 -17.11 8.57
N HIS A 117 -10.67 -17.43 7.46
CA HIS A 117 -11.93 -18.19 7.46
C HIS A 117 -11.78 -19.72 7.36
N LEU A 118 -10.58 -20.28 7.58
CA LEU A 118 -10.37 -21.72 7.70
C LEU A 118 -10.14 -22.15 9.17
N GLU A 119 -10.97 -21.66 10.09
CA GLU A 119 -11.25 -22.32 11.37
C GLU A 119 -12.75 -22.21 11.70
N GLU A 120 -13.59 -22.89 10.92
CA GLU A 120 -14.88 -23.39 11.41
C GLU A 120 -14.99 -24.90 11.09
N GLU A 121 -14.66 -25.69 12.11
CA GLU A 121 -14.82 -27.16 12.33
C GLU A 121 -14.24 -28.19 11.33
#